data_AF-A0A3N5FN19-F1
#
_entry.id   AF-A0A3N5FN19-F1
#
_cell.length_a   1.000
_cell.length_b   1.000
_cell.length_c   1.000
_cell.angle_alpha   90.00
_cell.angle_beta   90.00
_cell.angle_gamma   90.00
#
_symmetry.space_group_name_H-M   'P 1'
#
loop_
_entity.id
_entity.type
_entity.pdbx_description
1 polymer ?
#
loop_
_entity_poly.entity_id
_entity_poly.type
_entity_poly.pdbx_seq_one_letter_code
_entity_poly.pdbx_strand_id
1 'polypeptide(L)'
;MAFAWRKGDASNDFHIYEVEVQSRVVRQITSGAGVSDFEPVYLPDGSFVFASTRCAQVSAGSAVPATSIYTCESDGRYTRRLTFNPGSAGSLRILEDGCVLFEQSLAGVGAKPRLIQMNPDGTGQRERQAAAPAPSNRRADGRVALAPRTSPLVRSSIVDYSKTNATVFIEDAYANPRLAGLERGDIRYIRVVALECRSAAIGSNSVCNTPVSVAGLALNVRIVLGQAKVYPDGSAFFNVPARQPLCFQALDGNGRAIEALRASTALQPGEMFACVGCYDEPDSVPLPHGDTATQAARAGAQELESPSNPLRGFSFIREVQPILDSSCVSCHQDRSNVRVSGDEQNGAGRVRRRNRPEPGATNVSAFTLLGDTTLDSFSKRYWSDSYLMLTRARREPVGAREGAFRTGAARTNLVTLLQRGHRNVRLGPDELSKIVYWTDLGMPYCGDYAEANAWNEEEKRQFEISTRNHRDQIEEEQASIERLTSERAPPPPPRMRGGMMRRR
;
A
#
# COMPACT_ATOMS: atom_id res chain seq x y z
N MET A 1 -23.56 20.96 16.03
CA MET A 1 -22.56 21.32 15.00
C MET A 1 -21.22 20.78 15.45
N ALA A 2 -20.56 19.98 14.62
CA ALA A 2 -19.24 19.44 14.91
C ALA A 2 -18.12 20.31 14.31
N PHE A 3 -17.00 20.40 15.01
CA PHE A 3 -15.84 21.17 14.60
C PHE A 3 -14.57 20.63 15.25
N ALA A 4 -13.41 20.93 14.66
CA ALA A 4 -12.11 20.66 15.25
C ALA A 4 -11.64 21.86 16.06
N TRP A 5 -11.15 21.63 17.27
CA TRP A 5 -10.66 22.70 18.14
C TRP A 5 -9.40 22.26 18.87
N ARG A 6 -8.39 23.14 18.86
CA ARG A 6 -7.22 23.04 19.72
C ARG A 6 -7.42 23.98 20.90
N LYS A 7 -7.60 23.42 22.09
CA LYS A 7 -7.85 24.17 23.32
C LYS A 7 -6.53 24.50 24.02
N GLY A 8 -6.30 25.76 24.38
CA GLY A 8 -5.07 26.17 25.06
C GLY A 8 -3.99 26.66 24.10
N ASP A 9 -2.73 26.34 24.38
CA ASP A 9 -1.57 26.84 23.63
C ASP A 9 -1.25 26.00 22.38
N ALA A 10 -0.16 26.38 21.70
CA ALA A 10 0.26 25.74 20.45
C ALA A 10 0.79 24.31 20.61
N SER A 11 1.05 23.85 21.85
CA SER A 11 1.55 22.50 22.13
C SER A 11 0.45 21.44 22.18
N ASN A 12 -0.83 21.86 22.22
CA ASN A 12 -1.96 20.94 22.23
C ASN A 12 -2.35 20.50 20.80
N ASP A 13 -3.06 19.39 20.71
CA ASP A 13 -3.53 18.83 19.45
C ASP A 13 -4.97 19.27 19.12
N PHE A 14 -5.37 19.09 17.86
CA PHE A 14 -6.76 19.28 17.45
C PHE A 14 -7.59 18.06 17.85
N HIS A 15 -8.75 18.29 18.46
CA HIS A 15 -9.73 17.25 18.71
C HIS A 15 -11.11 17.66 18.22
N ILE A 16 -12.00 16.69 18.10
CA ILE A 16 -13.38 16.92 17.66
C ILE A 16 -14.22 17.34 18.85
N TYR A 17 -15.00 18.39 18.63
CA TYR A 17 -16.00 18.91 19.55
C TYR A 17 -17.33 19.04 18.84
N GLU A 18 -18.39 18.95 19.63
CA GLU A 18 -19.75 19.23 19.21
C GLU A 18 -20.30 20.38 20.05
N VAL A 19 -20.93 21.35 19.38
CA VAL A 19 -21.70 22.41 20.04
C VAL A 19 -23.17 22.28 19.68
N GLU A 20 -24.02 22.30 20.70
CA GLU A 20 -25.44 22.53 20.52
C GLU A 20 -25.66 24.04 20.27
N VAL A 21 -26.12 24.40 19.07
CA VAL A 21 -26.11 25.80 18.60
C VAL A 21 -27.00 26.71 19.46
N GLN A 22 -28.14 26.20 19.94
CA GLN A 22 -29.08 26.98 20.73
C GLN A 22 -28.59 27.22 22.15
N SER A 23 -28.17 26.17 22.86
CA SER A 23 -27.71 26.24 24.25
C SER A 23 -26.27 26.71 24.40
N ARG A 24 -25.47 26.62 23.32
CA ARG A 24 -24.01 26.83 23.29
C ARG A 24 -23.23 25.86 24.17
N VAL A 25 -23.85 24.74 24.58
CA VAL A 25 -23.15 23.69 25.31
C VAL A 25 -22.17 23.00 24.37
N VAL A 26 -20.90 22.94 24.78
CA VAL A 26 -19.80 22.32 24.03
C VAL A 26 -19.41 21.00 24.70
N ARG A 27 -19.32 19.93 23.92
CA ARG A 27 -18.87 18.61 24.34
C ARG A 27 -17.66 18.17 23.52
N GLN A 28 -16.65 17.64 24.19
CA GLN A 28 -15.51 17.02 23.54
C GLN A 28 -15.89 15.60 23.10
N ILE A 29 -15.58 15.25 21.86
CA ILE A 29 -15.87 13.94 21.25
C ILE A 29 -14.63 13.06 21.28
N THR A 30 -13.49 13.57 20.83
CA THR A 30 -12.24 12.80 20.76
C THR A 30 -11.17 13.35 21.69
N SER A 31 -10.22 12.51 22.06
CA SER A 31 -9.04 12.84 22.87
C SER A 31 -7.89 11.91 22.54
N GLY A 32 -6.65 12.35 22.72
CA GLY A 32 -5.47 11.53 22.49
C GLY A 32 -4.20 12.38 22.53
N ALA A 33 -3.08 11.80 22.96
CA ALA A 33 -1.82 12.53 23.06
C ALA A 33 -1.02 12.43 21.76
N GLY A 34 -0.53 13.56 21.23
CA GLY A 34 0.33 13.59 20.04
C GLY A 34 -0.40 13.25 18.74
N VAL A 35 -1.73 13.35 18.74
CA VAL A 35 -2.60 13.00 17.61
C VAL A 35 -3.63 14.09 17.39
N SER A 36 -3.81 14.49 16.14
CA SER A 36 -4.76 15.53 15.76
C SER A 36 -5.91 14.94 14.95
N ASP A 37 -7.13 15.22 15.37
CA ASP A 37 -8.39 14.86 14.71
C ASP A 37 -9.06 16.11 14.14
N PHE A 38 -9.47 16.05 12.88
CA PHE A 38 -10.01 17.18 12.16
C PHE A 38 -10.98 16.78 11.05
N GLU A 39 -11.65 17.78 10.48
CA GLU A 39 -12.68 17.62 9.45
C GLU A 39 -13.80 16.62 9.84
N PRO A 40 -14.44 16.78 11.02
CA PRO A 40 -15.53 15.90 11.42
C PRO A 40 -16.73 16.08 10.50
N VAL A 41 -17.36 14.96 10.14
CA VAL A 41 -18.62 14.92 9.41
C VAL A 41 -19.54 13.91 10.09
N TYR A 42 -20.82 14.26 10.21
CA TYR A 42 -21.83 13.32 10.70
C TYR A 42 -22.15 12.28 9.65
N LEU A 43 -22.21 11.02 10.07
CA LEU A 43 -22.79 9.92 9.30
C LEU A 43 -24.32 9.91 9.47
N PRO A 44 -25.06 9.25 8.55
CA PRO A 44 -26.53 9.22 8.61
C PRO A 44 -27.12 8.63 9.90
N ASP A 45 -26.37 7.79 10.61
CA ASP A 45 -26.76 7.19 11.90
C ASP A 45 -26.44 8.07 13.12
N GLY A 46 -25.89 9.27 12.89
CA GLY A 46 -25.49 10.22 13.94
C GLY A 46 -24.08 9.99 14.49
N SER A 47 -23.37 8.95 14.05
CA SER A 47 -21.95 8.75 14.37
C SER A 47 -21.06 9.73 13.62
N PHE A 48 -19.76 9.74 13.93
CA PHE A 48 -18.78 10.62 13.28
C PHE A 48 -17.86 9.86 12.34
N VAL A 49 -17.51 10.50 11.23
CA VAL A 49 -16.34 10.17 10.41
C VAL A 49 -15.43 11.39 10.33
N PHE A 50 -14.12 11.21 10.43
CA PHE A 50 -13.16 12.31 10.52
C PHE A 50 -11.77 11.91 10.02
N ALA A 51 -10.95 12.90 9.66
CA ALA A 51 -9.55 12.71 9.33
C ALA A 51 -8.69 12.81 10.60
N SER A 52 -7.64 11.98 10.70
CA SER A 52 -6.79 11.94 11.89
C SER A 52 -5.36 11.50 11.60
N THR A 53 -4.41 12.02 12.40
CA THR A 53 -3.01 11.58 12.41
C THR A 53 -2.73 10.41 13.37
N ARG A 54 -3.76 9.86 14.03
CA ARG A 54 -3.67 8.71 14.96
C ARG A 54 -2.94 7.49 14.40
N CYS A 55 -2.88 7.35 13.08
CA CYS A 55 -2.11 6.27 12.48
C CYS A 55 -0.62 6.31 12.83
N ALA A 56 -0.07 7.45 13.30
CA ALA A 56 1.34 7.62 13.65
C ALA A 56 2.29 7.13 12.52
N GLN A 57 1.88 7.40 11.29
CA GLN A 57 2.63 7.15 10.07
C GLN A 57 3.02 8.48 9.43
N VAL A 58 3.95 8.43 8.48
CA VAL A 58 4.41 9.60 7.73
C VAL A 58 4.15 9.40 6.24
N SER A 59 3.67 10.46 5.59
CA SER A 59 3.46 10.42 4.15
C SER A 59 4.77 10.20 3.41
N ALA A 60 4.76 9.35 2.37
CA ALA A 60 5.97 9.01 1.63
C ALA A 60 6.64 10.25 1.04
N GLY A 61 5.86 11.12 0.37
CA GLY A 61 6.37 12.27 -0.39
C GLY A 61 6.57 13.54 0.42
N SER A 62 6.25 13.55 1.71
CA SER A 62 6.31 14.76 2.53
C SER A 62 6.62 14.39 3.98
N ALA A 63 7.51 15.11 4.65
CA ALA A 63 7.89 14.84 6.04
C ALA A 63 6.80 15.26 7.06
N VAL A 64 5.53 15.20 6.66
CA VAL A 64 4.37 15.52 7.49
C VAL A 64 3.65 14.24 7.90
N PRO A 65 3.00 14.24 9.08
CA PRO A 65 2.17 13.11 9.51
C PRO A 65 1.18 12.69 8.42
N ALA A 66 1.08 11.38 8.19
CA ALA A 66 0.05 10.80 7.35
C ALA A 66 -1.31 10.97 8.05
N THR A 67 -2.35 11.14 7.24
CA THR A 67 -3.72 11.28 7.73
C THR A 67 -4.54 10.10 7.24
N SER A 68 -5.41 9.57 8.07
CA SER A 68 -6.33 8.50 7.71
C SER A 68 -7.73 8.83 8.19
N ILE A 69 -8.71 8.18 7.59
CA ILE A 69 -10.10 8.35 7.98
C ILE A 69 -10.42 7.41 9.14
N TYR A 70 -11.07 7.94 10.17
CA TYR A 70 -11.51 7.24 11.36
C TYR A 70 -13.00 7.46 11.57
N THR A 71 -13.62 6.58 12.34
CA THR A 71 -15.01 6.73 12.82
C THR A 71 -15.11 6.48 14.31
N CYS A 72 -16.09 7.10 14.96
CA CYS A 72 -16.49 6.84 16.34
C CYS A 72 -18.00 7.08 16.50
N GLU A 73 -18.59 6.56 17.58
CA GLU A 73 -19.99 6.84 17.94
C GLU A 73 -20.21 8.33 18.24
N SER A 74 -21.47 8.75 18.34
CA SER A 74 -21.83 10.13 18.68
C SER A 74 -21.25 10.61 20.01
N ASP A 75 -20.95 9.68 20.93
CA ASP A 75 -20.32 9.96 22.23
C ASP A 75 -18.78 9.91 22.22
N GLY A 76 -18.16 9.57 21.09
CA GLY A 76 -16.72 9.41 20.94
C GLY A 76 -16.19 7.99 21.18
N ARG A 77 -17.02 7.05 21.62
CA ARG A 77 -16.60 5.67 21.86
C ARG A 77 -16.31 4.91 20.56
N TYR A 78 -15.55 3.83 20.72
CA TYR A 78 -15.18 2.87 19.68
C TYR A 78 -14.51 3.51 18.46
N THR A 79 -13.61 4.47 18.71
CA THR A 79 -12.77 5.09 17.68
C THR A 79 -11.96 4.03 16.96
N ARG A 80 -12.04 3.99 15.62
CA ARG A 80 -11.34 3.00 14.79
C ARG A 80 -11.09 3.53 13.37
N ARG A 81 -10.01 3.06 12.75
CA ARG A 81 -9.50 3.45 11.44
C ARG A 81 -10.29 2.75 10.33
N LEU A 82 -10.64 3.52 9.30
CA LEU A 82 -11.35 3.04 8.10
C LEU A 82 -10.43 2.88 6.89
N THR A 83 -9.34 3.65 6.79
CA THR A 83 -8.44 3.64 5.61
C THR A 83 -7.00 3.32 5.97
N PHE A 84 -6.35 2.39 5.27
CA PHE A 84 -4.98 1.91 5.58
C PHE A 84 -3.96 2.13 4.45
N ASN A 85 -4.40 2.61 3.30
CA ASN A 85 -3.54 2.85 2.15
C ASN A 85 -2.40 3.84 2.47
N PRO A 86 -1.19 3.66 1.88
CA PRO A 86 -0.08 4.57 2.10
C PRO A 86 -0.38 5.94 1.50
N GLY A 87 -0.25 6.99 2.30
CA GLY A 87 -0.57 8.36 1.91
C GLY A 87 -1.42 9.05 2.97
N SER A 88 -2.04 10.15 2.57
CA SER A 88 -2.92 10.95 3.42
C SER A 88 -4.33 10.97 2.85
N ALA A 89 -5.34 10.76 3.69
CA ALA A 89 -6.75 10.90 3.35
C ALA A 89 -7.38 12.10 4.08
N GLY A 90 -8.28 12.82 3.42
CA GLY A 90 -8.98 13.96 3.99
C GLY A 90 -10.01 14.56 3.02
N SER A 91 -10.47 15.79 3.29
CA SER A 91 -11.51 16.48 2.51
C SER A 91 -12.83 15.70 2.44
N LEU A 92 -13.29 15.22 3.61
CA LEU A 92 -14.46 14.35 3.76
C LEU A 92 -15.78 15.02 3.33
N ARG A 93 -16.66 14.25 2.68
CA ARG A 93 -18.05 14.61 2.34
C ARG A 93 -18.97 13.39 2.44
N ILE A 94 -20.23 13.62 2.78
CA ILE A 94 -21.29 12.61 2.67
C ILE A 94 -22.09 12.86 1.40
N LEU A 95 -22.28 11.79 0.62
CA LEU A 95 -23.08 11.77 -0.59
C LEU A 95 -24.56 11.52 -0.26
N GLU A 96 -25.45 11.80 -1.22
CA GLU A 96 -26.90 11.64 -1.05
C GLU A 96 -27.33 10.19 -0.77
N ASP A 97 -26.53 9.22 -1.21
CA ASP A 97 -26.73 7.79 -0.98
C ASP A 97 -26.14 7.27 0.35
N GLY A 98 -25.59 8.19 1.16
CA GLY A 98 -24.99 7.90 2.46
C GLY A 98 -23.53 7.47 2.40
N CYS A 99 -22.93 7.35 1.22
CA CYS A 99 -21.51 7.01 1.09
C CYS A 99 -20.61 8.18 1.50
N VAL A 100 -19.39 7.86 1.96
CA VAL A 100 -18.34 8.83 2.28
C VAL A 100 -17.46 9.03 1.05
N LEU A 101 -17.27 10.28 0.63
CA LEU A 101 -16.32 10.69 -0.41
C LEU A 101 -15.14 11.43 0.25
N PHE A 102 -13.92 11.12 -0.16
CA PHE A 102 -12.71 11.77 0.34
C PHE A 102 -11.61 11.85 -0.72
N GLU A 103 -10.66 12.76 -0.52
CA GLU A 103 -9.42 12.83 -1.28
C GLU A 103 -8.37 11.93 -0.64
N GLN A 104 -7.70 11.10 -1.44
CA GLN A 104 -6.57 10.28 -1.04
C GLN A 104 -5.32 10.66 -1.85
N SER A 105 -4.27 11.10 -1.17
CA SER A 105 -2.98 11.30 -1.81
C SER A 105 -2.30 9.96 -2.09
N LEU A 106 -1.70 9.83 -3.27
CA LEU A 106 -0.83 8.72 -3.58
C LEU A 106 0.54 8.93 -2.91
N ALA A 107 1.23 7.83 -2.64
CA ALA A 107 2.61 7.90 -2.16
C ALA A 107 3.53 8.55 -3.21
N GLY A 108 4.26 9.61 -2.82
CA GLY A 108 5.31 10.26 -3.62
C GLY A 108 5.10 11.76 -3.89
N VAL A 109 6.18 12.51 -4.08
CA VAL A 109 6.13 13.95 -4.38
C VAL A 109 5.39 14.23 -5.70
N GLY A 110 4.44 15.18 -5.68
CA GLY A 110 3.76 15.69 -6.88
C GLY A 110 2.61 14.83 -7.42
N ALA A 111 2.26 13.72 -6.75
CA ALA A 111 1.15 12.89 -7.17
C ALA A 111 -0.20 13.62 -6.94
N LYS A 112 -1.08 13.57 -7.94
CA LYS A 112 -2.43 14.13 -7.81
C LYS A 112 -3.27 13.27 -6.85
N PRO A 113 -4.04 13.88 -5.94
CA PRO A 113 -4.96 13.13 -5.10
C PRO A 113 -6.04 12.47 -5.95
N ARG A 114 -6.48 11.28 -5.54
CA ARG A 114 -7.61 10.55 -6.11
C ARG A 114 -8.86 10.81 -5.27
N LEU A 115 -10.01 10.83 -5.92
CA LEU A 115 -11.29 10.83 -5.22
C LEU A 115 -11.68 9.38 -4.94
N ILE A 116 -11.88 9.05 -3.66
CA ILE A 116 -12.25 7.71 -3.22
C ILE A 116 -13.63 7.79 -2.56
N GLN A 117 -14.49 6.85 -2.92
CA GLN A 117 -15.78 6.62 -2.26
C GLN A 117 -15.69 5.35 -1.41
N MET A 118 -16.36 5.36 -0.26
CA MET A 118 -16.53 4.18 0.62
C MET A 118 -17.88 4.20 1.33
N ASN A 119 -18.31 3.04 1.83
CA ASN A 119 -19.42 2.96 2.77
C ASN A 119 -19.03 3.59 4.14
N PRO A 120 -20.01 4.01 4.97
CA PRO A 120 -19.75 4.54 6.31
C PRO A 120 -18.89 3.66 7.23
N ASP A 121 -18.91 2.33 7.04
CA ASP A 121 -18.13 1.36 7.80
C ASP A 121 -16.71 1.13 7.25
N GLY A 122 -16.33 1.86 6.19
CA GLY A 122 -15.03 1.76 5.53
C GLY A 122 -14.91 0.67 4.46
N THR A 123 -15.98 -0.10 4.21
CA THR A 123 -16.01 -1.10 3.13
C THR A 123 -16.26 -0.45 1.76
N GLY A 124 -16.03 -1.19 0.69
CA GLY A 124 -16.39 -0.77 -0.67
C GLY A 124 -15.55 0.39 -1.19
N GLN A 125 -14.31 0.54 -0.71
CA GLN A 125 -13.40 1.59 -1.17
C GLN A 125 -13.16 1.45 -2.67
N ARG A 126 -13.52 2.48 -3.44
CA ARG A 126 -13.36 2.56 -4.90
C ARG A 126 -12.92 3.96 -5.29
N GLU A 127 -12.01 4.06 -6.25
CA GLU A 127 -11.75 5.34 -6.91
C GLU A 127 -13.01 5.76 -7.67
N ARG A 128 -13.39 7.03 -7.56
CA ARG A 128 -14.52 7.61 -8.28
C ARG A 128 -13.99 8.51 -9.39
N GLN A 129 -14.42 8.27 -10.62
CA GLN A 129 -14.08 9.17 -11.72
C GLN A 129 -14.82 10.50 -11.53
N ALA A 130 -14.11 11.62 -11.60
CA ALA A 130 -14.76 12.93 -11.59
C ALA A 130 -15.56 13.09 -12.89
N ALA A 131 -16.84 13.42 -12.80
CA ALA A 131 -17.63 13.83 -13.95
C ALA A 131 -17.04 15.16 -14.48
N ALA A 132 -16.34 15.09 -15.61
CA ALA A 132 -15.58 16.14 -16.27
C ALA A 132 -14.22 16.53 -15.63
N PRO A 133 -13.19 16.86 -16.46
CA PRO A 133 -11.92 17.36 -15.95
C PRO A 133 -12.14 18.73 -15.30
N ALA A 134 -12.11 18.77 -13.97
CA ALA A 134 -12.03 20.04 -13.26
C ALA A 134 -10.81 20.82 -13.78
N PRO A 135 -10.94 22.11 -14.12
CA PRO A 135 -9.80 22.91 -14.51
C PRO A 135 -8.75 22.87 -13.41
N SER A 136 -7.50 22.67 -13.85
CA SER A 136 -6.28 22.51 -13.07
C SER A 136 -6.21 23.37 -11.79
N ASN A 137 -5.69 22.76 -10.73
CA ASN A 137 -5.13 23.39 -9.52
C ASN A 137 -6.07 23.88 -8.42
N ARG A 138 -7.36 23.52 -8.42
CA ARG A 138 -8.18 23.69 -7.20
C ARG A 138 -8.32 22.35 -6.49
N ARG A 139 -7.83 22.28 -5.24
CA ARG A 139 -8.37 21.32 -4.24
C ARG A 139 -9.89 21.47 -4.25
N ALA A 140 -10.66 20.41 -4.00
CA ALA A 140 -12.10 20.57 -3.79
C ALA A 140 -12.27 21.63 -2.68
N ASP A 141 -12.68 22.84 -3.05
CA ASP A 141 -12.74 23.91 -2.08
C ASP A 141 -13.79 23.52 -1.05
N GLY A 142 -13.50 23.78 0.22
CA GLY A 142 -14.37 23.47 1.37
C GLY A 142 -15.77 24.09 1.32
N ARG A 143 -16.19 24.64 0.18
CA ARG A 143 -17.44 25.37 -0.01
C ARG A 143 -18.59 24.37 -0.11
N VAL A 144 -19.27 24.19 1.00
CA VAL A 144 -20.54 23.47 1.06
C VAL A 144 -21.66 24.50 0.96
N ALA A 145 -22.46 24.42 -0.10
CA ALA A 145 -23.69 25.22 -0.18
C ALA A 145 -24.61 24.80 0.98
N LEU A 146 -25.02 25.77 1.80
CA LEU A 146 -26.03 25.57 2.84
C LEU A 146 -27.39 25.42 2.13
N ALA A 147 -27.88 24.19 2.07
CA ALA A 147 -29.19 23.86 1.52
C ALA A 147 -29.85 22.77 2.38
N PRO A 148 -31.18 22.77 2.51
CA PRO A 148 -31.90 21.63 3.07
C PRO A 148 -31.53 20.35 2.31
N ARG A 149 -31.21 19.28 3.03
CA ARG A 149 -30.91 17.97 2.45
C ARG A 149 -31.72 16.90 3.16
N THR A 150 -32.23 15.94 2.40
CA THR A 150 -32.83 14.74 2.96
C THR A 150 -31.73 13.94 3.67
N SER A 151 -32.02 13.43 4.87
CA SER A 151 -31.09 12.53 5.55
C SER A 151 -30.89 11.28 4.69
N PRO A 152 -29.63 10.91 4.34
CA PRO A 152 -29.39 9.69 3.60
C PRO A 152 -29.87 8.45 4.37
N LEU A 153 -30.07 7.35 3.65
CA LEU A 153 -30.41 6.08 4.28
C LEU A 153 -29.25 5.59 5.15
N VAL A 154 -29.58 5.12 6.36
CA VAL A 154 -28.62 4.45 7.24
C VAL A 154 -28.32 3.06 6.69
N ARG A 155 -27.03 2.79 6.44
CA ARG A 155 -26.55 1.46 6.04
C ARG A 155 -26.05 0.72 7.26
N SER A 156 -26.49 -0.53 7.42
CA SER A 156 -25.90 -1.42 8.43
C SER A 156 -24.47 -1.78 8.04
N SER A 157 -23.57 -1.77 9.03
CA SER A 157 -22.19 -2.22 8.86
C SER A 157 -22.16 -3.70 8.49
N ILE A 158 -21.40 -4.06 7.46
CA ILE A 158 -21.12 -5.46 7.11
C ILE A 158 -19.77 -5.95 7.66
N VAL A 159 -19.01 -5.05 8.30
CA VAL A 159 -17.72 -5.38 8.91
C VAL A 159 -17.90 -6.37 10.06
N ASP A 160 -17.16 -7.47 9.98
CA ASP A 160 -17.14 -8.53 10.98
C ASP A 160 -15.77 -8.60 11.65
N TYR A 161 -15.64 -7.90 12.78
CA TYR A 161 -14.39 -7.84 13.56
C TYR A 161 -14.00 -9.15 14.24
N SER A 162 -14.83 -10.20 14.19
CA SER A 162 -14.40 -11.55 14.60
C SER A 162 -13.45 -12.19 13.57
N LYS A 163 -13.40 -11.65 12.35
CA LYS A 163 -12.50 -12.08 11.28
C LYS A 163 -11.25 -11.21 11.23
N THR A 164 -10.16 -11.79 10.73
CA THR A 164 -8.90 -11.09 10.46
C THR A 164 -8.62 -10.91 8.97
N ASN A 165 -9.49 -11.47 8.13
CA ASN A 165 -9.35 -11.51 6.68
C ASN A 165 -10.55 -10.87 5.97
N ALA A 166 -10.34 -10.63 4.69
CA ALA A 166 -11.33 -10.23 3.71
C ALA A 166 -11.19 -11.17 2.49
N THR A 167 -12.11 -11.10 1.55
CA THR A 167 -12.07 -11.94 0.36
C THR A 167 -12.11 -11.09 -0.91
N VAL A 168 -11.27 -11.45 -1.88
CA VAL A 168 -11.19 -10.80 -3.20
C VAL A 168 -11.73 -11.76 -4.25
N PHE A 169 -12.67 -11.28 -5.06
CA PHE A 169 -13.21 -11.97 -6.22
C PHE A 169 -12.85 -11.20 -7.49
N ILE A 170 -12.28 -11.90 -8.47
CA ILE A 170 -12.01 -11.40 -9.81
C ILE A 170 -12.86 -12.23 -10.76
N GLU A 171 -13.76 -11.56 -11.45
CA GLU A 171 -14.71 -12.19 -12.36
C GLU A 171 -14.01 -12.74 -13.61
N ASP A 172 -13.26 -11.90 -14.34
CA ASP A 172 -12.38 -12.31 -15.43
C ASP A 172 -11.11 -11.45 -15.49
N ALA A 173 -9.96 -12.02 -15.14
CA ALA A 173 -8.67 -11.34 -15.13
C ALA A 173 -8.27 -10.74 -16.50
N TYR A 174 -8.91 -11.15 -17.60
CA TYR A 174 -8.66 -10.68 -18.96
C TYR A 174 -9.64 -9.59 -19.43
N ALA A 175 -10.63 -9.21 -18.60
CA ALA A 175 -11.67 -8.26 -18.99
C ALA A 175 -11.14 -6.88 -19.37
N ASN A 176 -9.97 -6.49 -18.84
CA ASN A 176 -9.39 -5.18 -19.10
C ASN A 176 -8.71 -5.11 -20.48
N PRO A 177 -9.06 -4.15 -21.35
CA PRO A 177 -8.45 -3.97 -22.66
C PRO A 177 -6.92 -3.79 -22.65
N ARG A 178 -6.33 -3.35 -21.52
CA ARG A 178 -4.87 -3.24 -21.33
C ARG A 178 -4.13 -4.58 -21.42
N LEU A 179 -4.87 -5.66 -21.21
CA LEU A 179 -4.41 -7.04 -21.27
C LEU A 179 -4.78 -7.72 -22.61
N ALA A 180 -5.24 -6.95 -23.60
CA ALA A 180 -5.55 -7.47 -24.93
C ALA A 180 -4.33 -8.11 -25.59
N GLY A 181 -4.54 -9.28 -26.20
CA GLY A 181 -3.49 -10.08 -26.85
C GLY A 181 -2.91 -11.18 -25.95
N LEU A 182 -3.32 -11.28 -24.68
CA LEU A 182 -3.06 -12.46 -23.86
C LEU A 182 -4.08 -13.55 -24.17
N GLU A 183 -3.61 -14.80 -24.20
CA GLU A 183 -4.46 -15.98 -24.32
C GLU A 183 -4.90 -16.46 -22.94
N ARG A 184 -6.09 -17.08 -22.86
CA ARG A 184 -6.55 -17.67 -21.60
C ARG A 184 -5.57 -18.76 -21.15
N GLY A 185 -5.06 -18.59 -19.93
CA GLY A 185 -3.99 -19.42 -19.38
C GLY A 185 -2.63 -18.73 -19.38
N ASP A 186 -2.46 -17.56 -20.00
CA ASP A 186 -1.25 -16.76 -19.83
C ASP A 186 -1.15 -16.26 -18.39
N ILE A 187 -2.24 -15.71 -17.84
CA ILE A 187 -2.36 -15.40 -16.41
C ILE A 187 -2.65 -16.69 -15.64
N ARG A 188 -1.70 -17.11 -14.81
CA ARG A 188 -1.79 -18.32 -13.99
C ARG A 188 -2.06 -18.04 -12.52
N TYR A 189 -1.52 -16.94 -12.01
CA TYR A 189 -1.62 -16.60 -10.59
C TYR A 189 -1.84 -15.11 -10.37
N ILE A 190 -2.43 -14.76 -9.23
CA ILE A 190 -2.45 -13.41 -8.68
C ILE A 190 -1.54 -13.38 -7.45
N ARG A 191 -0.41 -12.68 -7.53
CA ARG A 191 0.46 -12.43 -6.37
C ARG A 191 -0.11 -11.31 -5.52
N VAL A 192 -0.17 -11.54 -4.20
CA VAL A 192 -0.60 -10.55 -3.22
C VAL A 192 0.63 -9.99 -2.50
N VAL A 193 0.81 -8.67 -2.57
CA VAL A 193 1.93 -7.95 -1.97
C VAL A 193 1.42 -6.94 -0.96
N ALA A 194 1.75 -7.13 0.31
CA ALA A 194 1.52 -6.14 1.34
C ALA A 194 2.56 -5.01 1.30
N LEU A 195 2.11 -3.80 1.63
CA LEU A 195 2.96 -2.63 1.84
C LEU A 195 3.08 -2.33 3.33
N GLU A 196 4.29 -2.03 3.80
CA GLU A 196 4.49 -1.50 5.14
C GLU A 196 4.60 0.02 5.07
N CYS A 197 3.72 0.73 5.76
CA CYS A 197 3.77 2.19 5.83
C CYS A 197 4.85 2.65 6.81
N ARG A 198 5.59 3.71 6.45
CA ARG A 198 6.67 4.24 7.29
C ARG A 198 6.11 5.02 8.49
N SER A 199 6.75 4.86 9.65
CA SER A 199 6.40 5.61 10.87
C SER A 199 7.19 6.91 11.02
N ALA A 200 8.34 7.05 10.36
CA ALA A 200 9.20 8.23 10.48
C ALA A 200 9.66 8.75 9.12
N ALA A 201 9.98 10.05 9.05
CA ALA A 201 10.70 10.67 7.96
C ALA A 201 12.14 11.00 8.37
N ILE A 202 13.09 10.17 7.92
CA ILE A 202 14.53 10.33 8.17
C ILE A 202 15.26 10.13 6.84
N GLY A 203 16.02 11.15 6.43
CA GLY A 203 16.63 11.18 5.10
C GLY A 203 15.61 11.28 3.98
N SER A 204 16.06 11.63 2.77
CA SER A 204 15.21 11.79 1.60
C SER A 204 15.93 11.35 0.32
N ASN A 205 15.19 11.01 -0.73
CA ASN A 205 15.72 10.82 -2.08
C ASN A 205 15.05 11.74 -3.11
N SER A 206 14.51 12.88 -2.67
CA SER A 206 13.68 13.86 -3.43
C SER A 206 12.28 13.39 -3.84
N VAL A 207 12.03 12.07 -3.82
CA VAL A 207 10.70 11.48 -4.11
C VAL A 207 10.00 11.06 -2.82
N CYS A 208 10.76 10.57 -1.84
CA CYS A 208 10.21 10.16 -0.55
C CYS A 208 11.22 10.24 0.61
N ASN A 209 10.70 10.28 1.84
CA ASN A 209 11.49 10.19 3.07
C ASN A 209 11.71 8.74 3.51
N THR A 210 12.78 8.47 4.27
CA THR A 210 13.14 7.11 4.73
C THR A 210 13.15 6.10 3.57
N PRO A 211 13.87 6.38 2.47
CA PRO A 211 13.70 5.67 1.21
C PRO A 211 14.18 4.22 1.30
N VAL A 212 13.42 3.27 0.76
CA VAL A 212 13.82 1.83 0.67
C VAL A 212 14.43 1.47 -0.69
N SER A 213 14.54 2.45 -1.59
CA SER A 213 15.12 2.33 -2.92
C SER A 213 15.65 3.68 -3.41
N VAL A 214 16.50 3.65 -4.44
CA VAL A 214 16.93 4.87 -5.13
C VAL A 214 15.83 5.40 -6.05
N ALA A 215 15.78 6.72 -6.24
CA ALA A 215 14.90 7.41 -7.19
C ALA A 215 13.40 7.04 -7.09
N GLY A 216 12.95 6.56 -5.93
CA GLY A 216 11.55 6.19 -5.70
C GLY A 216 11.07 4.95 -6.49
N LEU A 217 11.97 4.05 -6.90
CA LEU A 217 11.61 2.82 -7.63
C LEU A 217 10.60 1.95 -6.85
N ALA A 218 10.81 1.84 -5.54
CA ALA A 218 9.86 1.34 -4.55
C ALA A 218 9.75 2.35 -3.40
N LEU A 219 8.53 2.78 -3.11
CA LEU A 219 8.30 3.77 -2.06
C LEU A 219 8.27 3.13 -0.67
N ASN A 220 7.59 2.01 -0.51
CA ASN A 220 7.40 1.31 0.76
C ASN A 220 8.10 -0.05 0.75
N VAL A 221 8.37 -0.61 1.94
CA VAL A 221 8.75 -2.02 2.09
C VAL A 221 7.65 -2.90 1.51
N ARG A 222 8.04 -3.98 0.82
CA ARG A 222 7.14 -4.90 0.13
C ARG A 222 7.30 -6.31 0.67
N ILE A 223 6.21 -6.86 1.18
CA ILE A 223 6.12 -8.20 1.75
C ILE A 223 5.19 -8.99 0.85
N VAL A 224 5.67 -10.07 0.25
CA VAL A 224 4.77 -10.92 -0.53
C VAL A 224 4.11 -11.91 0.40
N LEU A 225 2.78 -11.93 0.38
CA LEU A 225 1.98 -12.78 1.26
C LEU A 225 1.74 -14.17 0.67
N GLY A 226 1.78 -14.26 -0.66
CA GLY A 226 1.54 -15.48 -1.39
C GLY A 226 0.92 -15.22 -2.75
N GLN A 227 0.34 -16.26 -3.33
CA GLN A 227 -0.35 -16.18 -4.61
C GLN A 227 -1.63 -17.02 -4.62
N ALA A 228 -2.61 -16.59 -5.41
CA ALA A 228 -3.83 -17.34 -5.67
C ALA A 228 -3.85 -17.80 -7.12
N LYS A 229 -4.40 -18.99 -7.38
CA LYS A 229 -4.59 -19.52 -8.72
C LYS A 229 -5.69 -18.77 -9.47
N VAL A 230 -5.44 -18.52 -10.75
CA VAL A 230 -6.45 -18.09 -11.74
C VAL A 230 -6.99 -19.32 -12.48
N TYR A 231 -8.32 -19.44 -12.55
CA TYR A 231 -8.99 -20.54 -13.21
C TYR A 231 -8.95 -20.40 -14.75
N PRO A 232 -9.16 -21.48 -15.52
CA PRO A 232 -9.15 -21.43 -16.98
C PRO A 232 -10.13 -20.41 -17.61
N ASP A 233 -11.21 -20.07 -16.93
CA ASP A 233 -12.17 -19.03 -17.35
C ASP A 233 -11.73 -17.60 -16.99
N GLY A 234 -10.51 -17.43 -16.46
CA GLY A 234 -9.96 -16.14 -16.05
C GLY A 234 -10.36 -15.68 -14.65
N SER A 235 -11.26 -16.40 -13.97
CA SER A 235 -11.75 -16.02 -12.65
C SER A 235 -10.76 -16.36 -11.54
N ALA A 236 -10.80 -15.63 -10.43
CA ALA A 236 -10.06 -15.93 -9.20
C ALA A 236 -10.86 -15.54 -7.96
N PHE A 237 -10.73 -16.31 -6.88
CA PHE A 237 -11.43 -16.05 -5.62
C PHE A 237 -10.54 -16.49 -4.46
N PHE A 238 -10.15 -15.57 -3.58
CA PHE A 238 -9.14 -15.84 -2.56
C PHE A 238 -9.23 -14.92 -1.33
N ASN A 239 -8.75 -15.43 -0.19
CA ASN A 239 -8.66 -14.68 1.06
C ASN A 239 -7.39 -13.82 1.12
N VAL A 240 -7.49 -12.66 1.78
CA VAL A 240 -6.40 -11.72 2.02
C VAL A 240 -6.50 -11.14 3.44
N PRO A 241 -5.40 -10.69 4.07
CA PRO A 241 -5.51 -10.02 5.36
C PRO A 241 -6.31 -8.72 5.22
N ALA A 242 -7.17 -8.46 6.20
CA ALA A 242 -7.88 -7.20 6.31
C ALA A 242 -6.98 -6.13 6.95
N ARG A 243 -7.37 -4.86 6.77
CA ARG A 243 -6.77 -3.70 7.46
C ARG A 243 -5.28 -3.52 7.18
N GLN A 244 -4.85 -3.94 6.00
CA GLN A 244 -3.50 -3.81 5.50
C GLN A 244 -3.55 -3.34 4.04
N PRO A 245 -2.64 -2.46 3.60
CA PRO A 245 -2.56 -2.06 2.21
C PRO A 245 -1.94 -3.17 1.34
N LEU A 246 -2.68 -3.56 0.30
CA LEU A 246 -2.37 -4.67 -0.59
C LEU A 246 -2.27 -4.20 -2.05
N CYS A 247 -1.28 -4.74 -2.76
CA CYS A 247 -1.14 -4.66 -4.21
C CYS A 247 -1.27 -6.05 -4.82
N PHE A 248 -1.79 -6.11 -6.06
CA PHE A 248 -1.97 -7.36 -6.80
C PHE A 248 -1.11 -7.36 -8.08
N GLN A 249 -0.54 -8.51 -8.42
CA GLN A 249 0.20 -8.69 -9.67
C GLN A 249 -0.32 -9.94 -10.39
N ALA A 250 -0.78 -9.79 -11.63
CA ALA A 250 -1.07 -10.92 -12.51
C ALA A 250 0.24 -11.56 -12.97
N LEU A 251 0.39 -12.87 -12.78
CA LEU A 251 1.62 -13.61 -13.08
C LEU A 251 1.44 -14.59 -14.23
N ASP A 252 2.50 -14.73 -15.03
CA ASP A 252 2.61 -15.80 -16.03
C ASP A 252 2.97 -17.17 -15.40
N GLY A 253 3.01 -18.22 -16.22
CA GLY A 253 3.43 -19.56 -15.79
C GLY A 253 4.88 -19.67 -15.33
N ASN A 254 5.71 -18.64 -15.55
CA ASN A 254 7.09 -18.55 -15.07
C ASN A 254 7.20 -17.67 -13.81
N GLY A 255 6.08 -17.25 -13.21
CA GLY A 255 6.05 -16.40 -12.03
C GLY A 255 6.44 -14.94 -12.27
N ARG A 256 6.47 -14.48 -13.52
CA ARG A 256 6.77 -13.08 -13.90
C ARG A 256 5.50 -12.26 -13.89
N ALA A 257 5.57 -11.05 -13.34
CA ALA A 257 4.47 -10.10 -13.43
C ALA A 257 4.22 -9.71 -14.90
N ILE A 258 3.02 -9.99 -15.38
CA ILE A 258 2.50 -9.55 -16.67
C ILE A 258 2.20 -8.04 -16.57
N GLU A 259 1.57 -7.62 -15.48
CA GLU A 259 1.36 -6.22 -15.15
C GLU A 259 1.44 -6.06 -13.62
N ALA A 260 1.96 -4.92 -13.15
CA ALA A 260 2.07 -4.62 -11.73
C ALA A 260 1.11 -3.48 -11.33
N LEU A 261 0.12 -3.78 -10.48
CA LEU A 261 -0.79 -2.77 -9.94
C LEU A 261 -0.01 -1.99 -8.89
N ARG A 262 0.19 -0.71 -9.19
CA ARG A 262 0.91 0.20 -8.31
C ARG A 262 -0.02 0.90 -7.31
N ALA A 263 -1.33 0.83 -7.53
CA ALA A 263 -2.33 1.24 -6.56
C ALA A 263 -2.43 0.17 -5.46
N SER A 264 -2.58 0.61 -4.21
CA SER A 264 -2.93 -0.27 -3.11
C SER A 264 -4.41 -0.14 -2.78
N THR A 265 -5.00 -1.24 -2.30
CA THR A 265 -6.31 -1.22 -1.64
C THR A 265 -6.17 -1.80 -0.23
N ALA A 266 -7.07 -1.42 0.66
CA ALA A 266 -7.18 -2.02 1.99
C ALA A 266 -8.64 -2.38 2.23
N LEU A 267 -8.88 -3.60 2.71
CA LEU A 267 -10.21 -4.15 2.95
C LEU A 267 -10.52 -4.21 4.44
N GLN A 268 -11.80 -4.11 4.81
CA GLN A 268 -12.26 -4.31 6.18
C GLN A 268 -12.46 -5.79 6.52
N PRO A 269 -12.45 -6.17 7.80
CA PRO A 269 -12.73 -7.53 8.24
C PRO A 269 -14.08 -8.06 7.74
N GLY A 270 -14.06 -9.24 7.11
CA GLY A 270 -15.23 -9.87 6.53
C GLY A 270 -15.74 -9.25 5.22
N GLU A 271 -15.08 -8.21 4.70
CA GLU A 271 -15.45 -7.58 3.43
C GLU A 271 -15.25 -8.55 2.25
N MET A 272 -16.20 -8.55 1.32
CA MET A 272 -16.04 -9.14 -0.01
C MET A 272 -15.84 -8.04 -1.05
N PHE A 273 -14.71 -8.07 -1.73
CA PHE A 273 -14.34 -7.09 -2.74
C PHE A 273 -14.33 -7.75 -4.13
N ALA A 274 -15.24 -7.33 -5.00
CA ALA A 274 -15.38 -7.88 -6.35
C ALA A 274 -14.81 -6.93 -7.41
N CYS A 275 -14.05 -7.48 -8.35
CA CYS A 275 -13.57 -6.81 -9.57
C CYS A 275 -14.09 -7.56 -10.79
N VAL A 276 -14.45 -6.83 -11.84
CA VAL A 276 -14.77 -7.37 -13.17
C VAL A 276 -13.51 -8.02 -13.79
N GLY A 277 -12.33 -7.48 -13.52
CA GLY A 277 -11.04 -7.90 -14.03
C GLY A 277 -9.85 -7.22 -13.35
N CYS A 278 -8.66 -7.53 -13.84
CA CYS A 278 -7.45 -6.90 -13.35
C CYS A 278 -7.34 -5.49 -13.95
N TYR A 279 -7.17 -4.46 -13.10
CA TYR A 279 -7.03 -3.04 -13.48
C TYR A 279 -8.32 -2.32 -13.92
N ASP A 280 -9.49 -2.84 -13.56
CA ASP A 280 -10.78 -2.29 -13.97
C ASP A 280 -10.91 -0.78 -13.80
N GLU A 281 -11.68 -0.20 -14.71
CA GLU A 281 -12.10 1.17 -14.60
C GLU A 281 -13.20 1.30 -13.53
N PRO A 282 -13.27 2.42 -12.78
CA PRO A 282 -14.25 2.65 -11.72
C PRO A 282 -15.70 2.29 -12.05
N ASP A 283 -16.11 2.46 -13.31
CA ASP A 283 -17.48 2.28 -13.78
C ASP A 283 -17.66 1.00 -14.62
N SER A 284 -16.74 0.04 -14.47
CA SER A 284 -16.84 -1.25 -15.17
C SER A 284 -18.08 -2.01 -14.69
N VAL A 285 -18.88 -2.46 -15.66
CA VAL A 285 -20.10 -3.24 -15.41
C VAL A 285 -19.74 -4.73 -15.35
N PRO A 286 -20.30 -5.50 -14.40
CA PRO A 286 -20.12 -6.95 -14.36
C PRO A 286 -20.45 -7.61 -15.70
N LEU A 287 -19.69 -8.64 -16.04
CA LEU A 287 -19.87 -9.34 -17.31
C LEU A 287 -21.14 -10.22 -17.27
N PRO A 288 -21.88 -10.33 -18.38
CA PRO A 288 -23.04 -11.21 -18.44
C PRO A 288 -22.59 -12.69 -18.44
N HIS A 289 -22.75 -13.37 -17.30
CA HIS A 289 -22.37 -14.78 -17.13
C HIS A 289 -23.48 -15.80 -17.48
N GLY A 290 -24.68 -15.32 -17.84
CA GLY A 290 -25.87 -16.19 -17.93
C GLY A 290 -26.16 -16.87 -16.58
N ASP A 291 -26.68 -18.10 -16.61
CA ASP A 291 -26.99 -18.88 -15.40
C ASP A 291 -25.77 -19.61 -14.79
N THR A 292 -24.58 -19.45 -15.36
CA THR A 292 -23.38 -20.19 -14.96
C THR A 292 -22.43 -19.34 -14.13
N ALA A 293 -22.33 -19.64 -12.83
CA ALA A 293 -21.29 -19.08 -11.98
C ALA A 293 -19.88 -19.39 -12.51
N THR A 294 -18.92 -18.49 -12.29
CA THR A 294 -17.51 -18.73 -12.65
C THR A 294 -16.94 -19.94 -11.93
N GLN A 295 -15.84 -20.50 -12.44
CA GLN A 295 -15.15 -21.63 -11.81
C GLN A 295 -14.65 -21.26 -10.42
N ALA A 296 -14.12 -20.04 -10.23
CA ALA A 296 -13.70 -19.57 -8.92
C ALA A 296 -14.87 -19.44 -7.93
N ALA A 297 -16.03 -18.93 -8.37
CA ALA A 297 -17.21 -18.83 -7.53
C ALA A 297 -17.73 -20.22 -7.10
N ARG A 298 -17.70 -21.21 -8.01
CA ARG A 298 -18.07 -22.60 -7.71
C ARG A 298 -17.11 -23.30 -6.76
N ALA A 299 -15.82 -23.01 -6.88
CA ALA A 299 -14.78 -23.61 -6.03
C ALA A 299 -14.72 -22.99 -4.63
N GLY A 300 -15.17 -21.74 -4.47
CA GLY A 300 -15.05 -20.99 -3.23
C GLY A 300 -13.70 -20.30 -3.07
N ALA A 301 -13.58 -19.50 -2.01
CA ALA A 301 -12.38 -18.72 -1.74
C ALA A 301 -11.22 -19.62 -1.33
N GLN A 302 -10.10 -19.53 -2.06
CA GLN A 302 -8.88 -20.24 -1.72
C GLN A 302 -8.00 -19.45 -0.74
N GLU A 303 -7.19 -20.15 0.05
CA GLU A 303 -6.09 -19.53 0.79
C GLU A 303 -4.91 -19.24 -0.16
N LEU A 304 -4.07 -18.26 0.22
CA LEU A 304 -2.88 -17.94 -0.56
C LEU A 304 -1.85 -19.06 -0.43
N GLU A 305 -1.33 -19.51 -1.57
CA GLU A 305 -0.14 -20.37 -1.60
C GLU A 305 1.05 -19.59 -1.03
N SER A 306 1.77 -20.20 -0.09
CA SER A 306 2.91 -19.56 0.56
C SER A 306 3.99 -19.15 -0.45
N PRO A 307 4.60 -17.97 -0.30
CA PRO A 307 5.64 -17.53 -1.20
C PRO A 307 6.91 -18.37 -1.03
N SER A 308 7.69 -18.48 -2.09
CA SER A 308 9.01 -19.13 -2.05
C SER A 308 10.03 -18.34 -1.24
N ASN A 309 9.82 -17.02 -1.07
CA ASN A 309 10.64 -16.17 -0.22
C ASN A 309 10.03 -16.06 1.18
N PRO A 310 10.86 -15.85 2.23
CA PRO A 310 10.35 -15.67 3.60
C PRO A 310 9.34 -14.53 3.72
N LEU A 311 8.34 -14.68 4.60
CA LEU A 311 7.30 -13.68 4.90
C LEU A 311 7.86 -12.47 5.65
N ARG A 312 8.67 -11.67 4.95
CA ARG A 312 9.27 -10.40 5.39
C ARG A 312 9.47 -9.48 4.19
N GLY A 313 9.91 -8.25 4.44
CA GLY A 313 10.25 -7.35 3.34
C GLY A 313 11.43 -7.87 2.50
N PHE A 314 11.31 -7.71 1.18
CA PHE A 314 12.34 -8.15 0.25
C PHE A 314 13.60 -7.27 0.33
N SER A 315 14.75 -7.87 0.63
CA SER A 315 16.04 -7.18 0.72
C SER A 315 16.95 -7.59 -0.43
N PHE A 316 17.45 -6.60 -1.17
CA PHE A 316 18.46 -6.83 -2.21
C PHE A 316 19.74 -7.41 -1.61
N ILE A 317 20.17 -6.91 -0.46
CA ILE A 317 21.41 -7.34 0.21
C ILE A 317 21.32 -8.81 0.61
N ARG A 318 20.16 -9.26 1.11
CA ARG A 318 19.98 -10.64 1.54
C ARG A 318 19.68 -11.60 0.40
N GLU A 319 18.94 -11.16 -0.61
CA GLU A 319 18.38 -12.07 -1.62
C GLU A 319 19.09 -12.03 -2.97
N VAL A 320 19.67 -10.89 -3.36
CA VAL A 320 20.24 -10.68 -4.70
C VAL A 320 21.76 -10.57 -4.65
N GLN A 321 22.33 -9.82 -3.70
CA GLN A 321 23.79 -9.66 -3.59
C GLN A 321 24.55 -11.00 -3.52
N PRO A 322 24.11 -12.03 -2.77
CA PRO A 322 24.84 -13.30 -2.72
C PRO A 322 24.90 -14.03 -4.07
N ILE A 323 23.88 -13.85 -4.92
CA ILE A 323 23.88 -14.37 -6.30
C ILE A 323 24.93 -13.64 -7.13
N LEU A 324 25.02 -12.31 -6.98
CA LEU A 324 26.03 -11.52 -7.68
C LEU A 324 27.45 -11.84 -7.21
N ASP A 325 27.65 -12.04 -5.91
CA ASP A 325 28.96 -12.36 -5.32
C ASP A 325 29.50 -13.69 -5.85
N SER A 326 28.64 -14.71 -5.89
CA SER A 326 29.03 -16.05 -6.37
C SER A 326 29.20 -16.11 -7.89
N SER A 327 28.33 -15.43 -8.65
CA SER A 327 28.18 -15.66 -10.08
C SER A 327 28.68 -14.52 -10.97
N CYS A 328 28.89 -13.31 -10.45
CA CYS A 328 29.16 -12.12 -11.28
C CYS A 328 30.43 -11.36 -10.87
N VAL A 329 30.72 -11.26 -9.57
CA VAL A 329 31.77 -10.39 -9.03
C VAL A 329 33.17 -10.74 -9.54
N SER A 330 33.46 -12.00 -9.90
CA SER A 330 34.77 -12.38 -10.44
C SER A 330 35.15 -11.63 -11.73
N CYS A 331 34.17 -11.18 -12.51
CA CYS A 331 34.39 -10.37 -13.73
C CYS A 331 33.94 -8.90 -13.59
N HIS A 332 33.16 -8.57 -12.55
CA HIS A 332 32.53 -7.27 -12.35
C HIS A 332 33.12 -6.55 -11.12
N GLN A 333 34.34 -6.01 -11.24
CA GLN A 333 35.08 -5.41 -10.13
C GLN A 333 35.48 -3.94 -10.38
N ASP A 334 35.24 -3.39 -11.57
CA ASP A 334 35.68 -2.04 -11.92
C ASP A 334 34.82 -0.96 -11.21
N ARG A 335 35.35 -0.47 -10.10
CA ARG A 335 34.77 0.62 -9.29
C ARG A 335 35.07 2.02 -9.85
N SER A 336 35.86 2.16 -10.92
CA SER A 336 36.17 3.49 -11.49
C SER A 336 34.92 4.27 -11.95
N ASN A 337 33.83 3.54 -12.23
CA ASN A 337 32.55 4.10 -12.63
C ASN A 337 31.67 4.53 -11.46
N VAL A 338 32.05 4.24 -10.21
CA VAL A 338 31.33 4.66 -9.02
C VAL A 338 31.85 6.02 -8.59
N ARG A 339 31.02 7.05 -8.72
CA ARG A 339 31.21 8.32 -8.01
C ARG A 339 29.88 8.64 -7.37
N VAL A 340 29.85 8.82 -6.05
CA VAL A 340 28.68 9.37 -5.38
C VAL A 340 28.91 10.87 -5.28
N SER A 341 28.18 11.60 -6.11
CA SER A 341 28.15 13.05 -6.08
C SER A 341 27.65 13.52 -4.72
N GLY A 342 28.47 14.29 -4.00
CA GLY A 342 28.05 15.13 -2.88
C GLY A 342 27.30 16.40 -3.29
N ASP A 343 26.77 16.49 -4.53
CA ASP A 343 25.93 17.62 -4.93
C ASP A 343 24.67 17.71 -4.04
N GLU A 344 24.60 18.79 -3.27
CA GLU A 344 23.63 19.13 -2.23
C GLU A 344 22.16 19.16 -2.67
N GLN A 345 21.85 18.93 -3.96
CA GLN A 345 20.53 19.18 -4.52
C GLN A 345 19.79 17.95 -5.08
N ASN A 346 20.42 16.77 -5.25
CA ASN A 346 19.78 15.70 -6.05
C ASN A 346 20.00 14.23 -5.63
N GLY A 347 20.38 13.95 -4.37
CA GLY A 347 20.00 12.73 -3.59
C GLY A 347 19.98 11.33 -4.22
N ALA A 348 20.67 11.11 -5.33
CA ALA A 348 20.74 9.83 -6.03
C ALA A 348 22.15 9.73 -6.60
N GLY A 349 22.94 8.78 -6.10
CA GLY A 349 24.33 8.57 -6.50
C GLY A 349 24.52 8.69 -8.01
N ARG A 350 25.23 9.75 -8.45
CA ARG A 350 25.49 10.01 -9.87
C ARG A 350 26.71 9.25 -10.35
N VAL A 351 26.44 8.12 -10.97
CA VAL A 351 27.43 7.40 -11.76
C VAL A 351 27.73 8.14 -13.07
N ARG A 352 29.00 8.18 -13.50
CA ARG A 352 29.39 8.55 -14.88
C ARG A 352 29.20 7.39 -15.87
N ARG A 353 28.76 7.70 -17.10
CA ARG A 353 28.83 6.76 -18.24
C ARG A 353 30.30 6.38 -18.49
N ARG A 354 30.56 5.09 -18.72
CA ARG A 354 31.86 4.59 -19.15
C ARG A 354 32.21 5.18 -20.52
N ASN A 355 33.48 5.54 -20.73
CA ASN A 355 34.03 5.60 -22.09
C ASN A 355 34.09 4.17 -22.64
N ARG A 356 33.72 3.97 -23.92
CA ARG A 356 33.81 2.66 -24.57
C ARG A 356 35.27 2.17 -24.43
N PRO A 357 35.54 0.92 -24.02
CA PRO A 357 36.91 0.42 -23.99
C PRO A 357 37.52 0.54 -25.40
N GLU A 358 38.79 0.95 -25.46
CA GLU A 358 39.61 0.95 -26.68
C GLU A 358 39.56 -0.43 -27.35
N PRO A 359 39.44 -0.52 -28.69
CA PRO A 359 39.49 -1.79 -29.40
C PRO A 359 40.82 -2.51 -29.12
N GLY A 360 40.78 -3.72 -28.56
CA GLY A 360 41.98 -4.55 -28.31
C GLY A 360 42.38 -4.73 -26.84
N ALA A 361 41.67 -4.13 -25.88
CA ALA A 361 41.95 -4.34 -24.47
C ALA A 361 41.49 -5.76 -24.00
N THR A 362 42.44 -6.62 -23.65
CA THR A 362 42.21 -8.05 -23.34
C THR A 362 41.84 -8.33 -21.88
N ASN A 363 41.92 -7.33 -20.99
CA ASN A 363 41.70 -7.51 -19.55
C ASN A 363 40.97 -6.31 -18.91
N VAL A 364 39.81 -5.92 -19.44
CA VAL A 364 39.01 -4.85 -18.84
C VAL A 364 37.93 -5.45 -17.96
N SER A 365 38.14 -5.37 -16.64
CA SER A 365 37.11 -5.67 -15.65
C SER A 365 35.83 -4.91 -15.99
N ALA A 366 34.70 -5.62 -15.98
CA ALA A 366 33.41 -4.98 -16.21
C ALA A 366 33.06 -4.10 -15.00
N PHE A 367 32.09 -3.20 -15.18
CA PHE A 367 31.61 -2.33 -14.10
C PHE A 367 31.32 -3.14 -12.83
N THR A 368 31.60 -2.57 -11.67
CA THR A 368 31.49 -3.26 -10.37
C THR A 368 30.09 -3.86 -10.11
N LEU A 369 30.04 -5.08 -9.59
CA LEU A 369 28.84 -5.64 -8.96
C LEU A 369 29.13 -6.05 -7.51
N LEU A 370 30.14 -5.42 -6.91
CA LEU A 370 30.54 -5.66 -5.53
C LEU A 370 29.46 -5.19 -4.55
N GLY A 371 29.41 -5.86 -3.41
CA GLY A 371 28.58 -5.48 -2.26
C GLY A 371 29.12 -4.27 -1.49
N ASP A 372 30.30 -3.75 -1.84
CA ASP A 372 30.87 -2.52 -1.27
C ASP A 372 29.84 -1.39 -1.24
N THR A 373 29.71 -0.74 -0.09
CA THR A 373 28.70 0.30 0.10
C THR A 373 29.29 1.70 0.01
N THR A 374 28.47 2.63 -0.45
CA THR A 374 28.75 4.06 -0.41
C THR A 374 27.66 4.78 0.37
N LEU A 375 28.08 5.68 1.26
CA LEU A 375 27.18 6.57 1.98
C LEU A 375 26.55 7.58 1.02
N ASP A 376 25.23 7.65 1.03
CA ASP A 376 24.46 8.79 0.54
C ASP A 376 23.92 9.55 1.75
N SER A 377 24.53 10.71 2.03
CA SER A 377 24.20 11.55 3.17
C SER A 377 22.80 12.15 3.09
N PHE A 378 22.22 12.30 1.89
CA PHE A 378 20.89 12.88 1.73
C PHE A 378 19.79 11.86 2.08
N SER A 379 19.91 10.63 1.55
CA SER A 379 19.02 9.52 1.93
C SER A 379 19.36 8.90 3.28
N LYS A 380 20.52 9.26 3.85
CA LYS A 380 21.09 8.72 5.08
C LYS A 380 21.14 7.19 5.03
N ARG A 381 21.70 6.67 3.93
CA ARG A 381 21.75 5.22 3.68
C ARG A 381 23.06 4.81 2.99
N TYR A 382 23.49 3.58 3.26
CA TYR A 382 24.58 2.92 2.58
C TYR A 382 24.07 2.09 1.40
N TRP A 383 24.34 2.53 0.17
CA TRP A 383 23.95 1.82 -1.05
C TRP A 383 25.11 0.98 -1.57
N SER A 384 24.87 -0.29 -1.91
CA SER A 384 25.89 -1.13 -2.54
C SER A 384 26.18 -0.68 -3.97
N ASP A 385 27.44 -0.82 -4.38
CA ASP A 385 27.88 -0.53 -5.74
C ASP A 385 27.01 -1.28 -6.76
N SER A 386 26.86 -2.60 -6.58
CA SER A 386 25.99 -3.45 -7.39
C SER A 386 24.57 -2.91 -7.60
N TYR A 387 23.90 -2.49 -6.53
CA TYR A 387 22.53 -2.00 -6.57
C TYR A 387 22.45 -0.71 -7.36
N LEU A 388 23.37 0.23 -7.07
CA LEU A 388 23.48 1.46 -7.83
C LEU A 388 23.70 1.14 -9.31
N MET A 389 24.55 0.16 -9.66
CA MET A 389 24.85 -0.16 -11.05
C MET A 389 23.64 -0.70 -11.81
N LEU A 390 22.90 -1.62 -11.20
CA LEU A 390 21.76 -2.28 -11.81
C LEU A 390 20.56 -1.32 -11.95
N THR A 391 20.49 -0.29 -11.10
CA THR A 391 19.41 0.69 -11.09
C THR A 391 19.72 2.00 -11.83
N ARG A 392 20.97 2.22 -12.27
CA ARG A 392 21.46 3.37 -13.09
C ARG A 392 20.56 3.77 -14.27
N ALA A 393 19.81 2.83 -14.84
CA ALA A 393 19.14 2.99 -16.13
C ALA A 393 17.68 3.48 -16.07
N ARG A 394 17.07 3.69 -14.89
CA ARG A 394 15.64 4.01 -14.80
C ARG A 394 15.38 5.41 -14.24
N ARG A 395 15.44 6.40 -15.13
CA ARG A 395 14.82 7.74 -14.97
C ARG A 395 13.54 7.87 -15.81
N GLU A 396 12.83 6.77 -16.08
CA GLU A 396 11.55 6.92 -16.77
C GLU A 396 10.49 7.40 -15.76
N PRO A 397 9.72 8.45 -16.09
CA PRO A 397 8.72 8.99 -15.20
C PRO A 397 7.68 7.93 -14.84
N VAL A 398 7.28 7.95 -13.57
CA VAL A 398 6.17 7.16 -13.03
C VAL A 398 4.92 7.47 -13.87
N GLY A 399 4.40 6.47 -14.58
CA GLY A 399 3.18 6.60 -15.40
C GLY A 399 3.36 6.51 -16.92
N ALA A 400 4.58 6.35 -17.44
CA ALA A 400 4.80 6.45 -18.89
C ALA A 400 4.29 5.26 -19.74
N ARG A 401 4.01 4.07 -19.18
CA ARG A 401 3.65 2.88 -19.98
C ARG A 401 2.70 1.92 -19.25
N GLU A 402 1.45 1.95 -19.67
CA GLU A 402 0.38 1.01 -19.30
C GLU A 402 0.31 -0.14 -20.33
N GLY A 403 -0.09 -1.34 -19.89
CA GLY A 403 -0.31 -2.55 -20.73
C GLY A 403 0.56 -3.77 -20.41
N ALA A 404 0.13 -4.95 -20.88
CA ALA A 404 0.77 -6.25 -20.62
C ALA A 404 2.27 -6.28 -20.98
N PHE A 405 3.08 -6.86 -20.09
CA PHE A 405 4.55 -7.02 -20.17
C PHE A 405 5.35 -5.72 -20.37
N ARG A 406 4.74 -4.55 -20.13
CA ARG A 406 5.43 -3.25 -20.32
C ARG A 406 6.22 -2.79 -19.10
N THR A 407 6.13 -3.50 -17.98
CA THR A 407 6.86 -3.23 -16.73
C THR A 407 7.46 -4.53 -16.15
N GLY A 408 8.13 -4.45 -15.00
CA GLY A 408 8.66 -5.63 -14.30
C GLY A 408 9.78 -6.39 -15.03
N ALA A 409 9.92 -7.67 -14.67
CA ALA A 409 10.93 -8.62 -15.13
C ALA A 409 10.77 -8.99 -16.61
N ALA A 410 9.55 -9.02 -17.12
CA ALA A 410 9.28 -9.40 -18.51
C ALA A 410 9.89 -8.45 -19.55
N ARG A 411 10.10 -7.17 -19.19
CA ARG A 411 10.70 -6.17 -20.07
C ARG A 411 12.21 -5.99 -19.89
N THR A 412 12.76 -6.36 -18.73
CA THR A 412 14.14 -5.97 -18.42
C THR A 412 15.14 -6.82 -19.20
N ASN A 413 16.01 -6.16 -19.98
CA ASN A 413 17.10 -6.82 -20.68
C ASN A 413 18.02 -7.63 -19.74
N LEU A 414 18.06 -7.27 -18.45
CA LEU A 414 18.80 -8.02 -17.43
C LEU A 414 18.29 -9.47 -17.32
N VAL A 415 16.99 -9.66 -17.17
CA VAL A 415 16.38 -10.99 -16.97
C VAL A 415 16.51 -11.81 -18.26
N THR A 416 16.29 -11.18 -19.43
CA THR A 416 16.51 -11.83 -20.73
C THR A 416 17.97 -12.26 -20.93
N LEU A 417 18.93 -11.42 -20.54
CA LEU A 417 20.36 -11.75 -20.61
C LEU A 417 20.69 -12.93 -19.70
N LEU A 418 20.23 -12.90 -18.45
CA LEU A 418 20.52 -13.94 -17.47
C LEU A 418 19.89 -15.30 -17.83
N GLN A 419 18.71 -15.29 -18.46
CA GLN A 419 18.09 -16.51 -19.01
C GLN A 419 18.90 -17.17 -20.11
N ARG A 420 19.54 -16.37 -20.97
CA ARG A 420 20.41 -16.89 -22.04
C ARG A 420 21.78 -17.35 -21.50
N GLY A 421 22.10 -16.97 -20.28
CA GLY A 421 23.45 -17.03 -19.73
C GLY A 421 24.28 -15.83 -20.16
N HIS A 422 25.25 -15.47 -19.32
CA HIS A 422 26.20 -14.41 -19.60
C HIS A 422 27.62 -14.98 -19.57
N ARG A 423 28.28 -15.03 -20.74
CA ARG A 423 29.58 -15.70 -20.91
C ARG A 423 29.49 -17.17 -20.45
N ASN A 424 30.28 -17.56 -19.47
CA ASN A 424 30.32 -18.92 -18.93
C ASN A 424 29.45 -19.09 -17.68
N VAL A 425 28.62 -18.10 -17.35
CA VAL A 425 27.74 -18.10 -16.17
C VAL A 425 26.30 -18.37 -16.59
N ARG A 426 25.66 -19.34 -15.93
CA ARG A 426 24.22 -19.61 -16.01
C ARG A 426 23.68 -19.74 -14.60
N LEU A 427 22.64 -18.99 -14.29
CA LEU A 427 21.97 -19.04 -12.99
C LEU A 427 21.06 -20.26 -12.92
N GLY A 428 20.93 -20.83 -11.71
CA GLY A 428 19.91 -21.81 -11.41
C GLY A 428 18.49 -21.20 -11.46
N PRO A 429 17.44 -22.04 -11.55
CA PRO A 429 16.05 -21.57 -11.57
C PRO A 429 15.68 -20.70 -10.36
N ASP A 430 16.13 -21.06 -9.16
CA ASP A 430 15.82 -20.33 -7.92
C ASP A 430 16.50 -18.95 -7.89
N GLU A 431 17.77 -18.88 -8.29
CA GLU A 431 18.54 -17.64 -8.36
C GLU A 431 17.93 -16.66 -9.36
N LEU A 432 17.59 -17.17 -10.56
CA LEU A 432 16.91 -16.38 -11.57
C LEU A 432 15.53 -15.91 -11.08
N SER A 433 14.80 -16.76 -10.37
CA SER A 433 13.49 -16.43 -9.81
C SER A 433 13.59 -15.29 -8.79
N LYS A 434 14.62 -15.25 -7.94
CA LYS A 434 14.84 -14.14 -7.01
C LYS A 434 15.09 -12.80 -7.73
N ILE A 435 15.83 -12.81 -8.84
CA ILE A 435 16.09 -11.59 -9.64
C ILE A 435 14.82 -11.12 -10.36
N VAL A 436 14.03 -12.04 -10.91
CA VAL A 436 12.69 -11.76 -11.47
C VAL A 436 11.82 -11.11 -10.40
N TYR A 437 11.74 -11.74 -9.23
CA TYR A 437 10.94 -11.29 -8.11
C TYR A 437 11.33 -9.88 -7.63
N TRP A 438 12.63 -9.65 -7.44
CA TRP A 438 13.17 -8.32 -7.10
C TRP A 438 12.76 -7.26 -8.13
N THR A 439 12.82 -7.60 -9.43
CA THR A 439 12.44 -6.66 -10.50
C THR A 439 10.95 -6.35 -10.46
N ASP A 440 10.10 -7.36 -10.28
CA ASP A 440 8.64 -7.21 -10.23
C ASP A 440 8.15 -6.43 -9.02
N LEU A 441 8.88 -6.50 -7.89
CA LEU A 441 8.62 -5.70 -6.70
C LEU A 441 9.07 -4.24 -6.83
N GLY A 442 9.57 -3.81 -7.99
CA GLY A 442 10.05 -2.44 -8.17
C GLY A 442 11.43 -2.21 -7.57
N MET A 443 12.26 -3.25 -7.51
CA MET A 443 13.66 -3.20 -7.11
C MET A 443 13.92 -2.53 -5.74
N PRO A 444 13.23 -2.97 -4.65
CA PRO A 444 13.56 -2.51 -3.31
C PRO A 444 15.00 -2.90 -2.97
N TYR A 445 15.71 -2.03 -2.26
CA TYR A 445 17.02 -2.33 -1.70
C TYR A 445 16.87 -2.92 -0.30
N CYS A 446 16.01 -2.29 0.51
CA CYS A 446 15.78 -2.64 1.90
C CYS A 446 14.48 -3.43 2.07
N GLY A 447 14.54 -4.49 2.87
CA GLY A 447 13.38 -5.22 3.36
C GLY A 447 12.85 -4.73 4.71
N ASP A 448 13.46 -3.69 5.27
CA ASP A 448 13.05 -3.01 6.51
C ASP A 448 13.51 -1.54 6.43
N TYR A 449 12.80 -0.61 7.06
CA TYR A 449 13.13 0.82 6.97
C TYR A 449 14.51 1.18 7.56
N ALA A 450 14.94 0.46 8.61
CA ALA A 450 16.23 0.64 9.26
C ALA A 450 17.38 -0.13 8.58
N GLU A 451 17.12 -1.04 7.64
CA GLU A 451 18.18 -1.82 6.99
C GLU A 451 19.16 -0.93 6.20
N ALA A 452 20.47 -1.05 6.46
CA ALA A 452 21.52 -0.27 5.80
C ALA A 452 21.43 1.26 6.03
N ASN A 453 20.74 1.69 7.09
CA ASN A 453 20.70 3.11 7.47
C ASN A 453 22.09 3.66 7.81
N ALA A 454 22.25 4.98 7.66
CA ALA A 454 23.40 5.74 8.13
C ALA A 454 22.96 6.81 9.14
N TRP A 455 21.99 6.46 10.00
CA TRP A 455 21.39 7.37 10.96
C TRP A 455 22.31 7.61 12.15
N ASN A 456 22.33 8.84 12.66
CA ASN A 456 22.95 9.12 13.95
C ASN A 456 22.04 8.64 15.11
N GLU A 457 22.55 8.71 16.35
CA GLU A 457 21.82 8.22 17.53
C GLU A 457 20.48 8.94 17.77
N GLU A 458 20.41 10.24 17.48
CA GLU A 458 19.15 11.00 17.63
C GLU A 458 18.10 10.55 16.61
N GLU A 459 18.50 10.29 15.37
CA GLU A 459 17.61 9.79 14.32
C GLU A 459 17.15 8.36 14.59
N LYS A 460 18.02 7.49 15.10
CA LYS A 460 17.62 6.14 15.56
C LYS A 460 16.58 6.25 16.67
N ARG A 461 16.81 7.12 17.66
CA ARG A 461 15.87 7.39 18.74
C ARG A 461 14.52 7.92 18.21
N GLN A 462 14.56 8.84 17.24
CA GLN A 462 13.34 9.34 16.58
C GLN A 462 12.57 8.22 15.87
N PHE A 463 13.26 7.35 15.14
CA PHE A 463 12.65 6.21 14.46
C PHE A 463 12.00 5.23 15.44
N GLU A 464 12.70 4.90 16.52
CA GLU A 464 12.21 4.02 17.57
C GLU A 464 10.96 4.59 18.26
N ILE A 465 10.98 5.88 18.62
CA ILE A 465 9.81 6.56 19.19
C ILE A 465 8.63 6.54 18.22
N SER A 466 8.87 6.87 16.95
CA SER A 466 7.80 6.91 15.95
C SER A 466 7.18 5.53 15.72
N THR A 467 8.02 4.48 15.69
CA THR A 467 7.59 3.09 15.53
C THR A 467 6.82 2.61 16.76
N ARG A 468 7.25 3.00 17.97
CA ARG A 468 6.51 2.74 19.21
C ARG A 468 5.15 3.42 19.20
N ASN A 469 5.09 4.71 18.90
CA ASN A 469 3.83 5.45 18.81
C ASN A 469 2.86 4.80 17.81
N HIS A 470 3.37 4.33 16.67
CA HIS A 470 2.56 3.57 15.70
C HIS A 470 1.98 2.29 16.28
N ARG A 471 2.78 1.51 17.02
CA ARG A 471 2.34 0.29 17.68
C ARG A 471 1.30 0.58 18.76
N ASP A 472 1.56 1.56 19.62
CA ASP A 472 0.66 1.95 20.71
C ASP A 472 -0.71 2.36 20.15
N GLN A 473 -0.76 3.07 19.01
CA GLN A 473 -2.00 3.44 18.35
C GLN A 473 -2.75 2.26 17.72
N ILE A 474 -2.04 1.23 17.23
CA ILE A 474 -2.66 -0.03 16.78
C ILE A 474 -3.29 -0.76 17.97
N GLU A 475 -2.60 -0.81 19.12
CA GLU A 475 -3.10 -1.45 20.35
C GLU A 475 -4.32 -0.71 20.92
N GLU A 476 -4.29 0.62 20.97
CA GLU A 476 -5.43 1.44 21.39
C GLU A 476 -6.66 1.20 20.49
N GLU A 477 -6.45 1.12 19.18
CA GLU A 477 -7.50 0.80 18.23
C GLU A 477 -8.04 -0.63 18.41
N GLN A 478 -7.19 -1.63 18.66
CA GLN A 478 -7.64 -2.99 18.95
C GLN A 478 -8.50 -3.05 20.21
N ALA A 479 -8.06 -2.43 21.30
CA ALA A 479 -8.85 -2.35 22.54
C ALA A 479 -10.19 -1.61 22.34
N SER A 480 -10.24 -0.66 21.41
CA SER A 480 -11.47 0.02 21.00
C SER A 480 -12.44 -0.92 20.27
N ILE A 481 -11.94 -1.77 19.37
CA ILE A 481 -12.72 -2.78 18.63
C ILE A 481 -13.20 -3.90 19.57
N GLU A 482 -12.38 -4.35 20.52
CA GLU A 482 -12.75 -5.37 21.51
C GLU A 482 -13.92 -4.89 22.39
N ARG A 483 -13.90 -3.63 22.83
CA ARG A 483 -15.03 -3.02 23.54
C ARG A 483 -16.28 -2.94 22.67
N LEU A 484 -16.14 -2.56 21.39
CA LEU A 484 -17.25 -2.49 20.45
C LEU A 484 -17.95 -3.85 20.29
N THR A 485 -17.16 -4.91 20.10
CA THR A 485 -17.66 -6.26 19.83
C THR A 485 -18.24 -6.93 21.08
N SER A 486 -17.63 -6.73 22.26
CA SER A 486 -18.12 -7.29 23.52
C SER A 486 -19.42 -6.63 24.00
N GLU A 487 -19.53 -5.30 23.91
CA GLU A 487 -20.71 -4.55 24.36
C GLU A 487 -21.90 -4.65 23.39
N ARG A 488 -21.65 -5.02 22.12
CA ARG A 488 -22.70 -5.26 21.10
C ARG A 488 -23.05 -6.73 20.89
N ALA A 489 -22.43 -7.65 21.64
CA ALA A 489 -22.76 -9.07 21.53
C ALA A 489 -24.24 -9.30 21.93
N PRO A 490 -25.01 -10.10 21.17
CA PRO A 490 -26.35 -10.48 21.60
C PRO A 490 -26.27 -11.20 22.96
N PRO A 491 -27.24 -10.98 23.87
CA PRO A 491 -27.23 -11.67 25.15
C PRO A 491 -27.19 -13.19 24.92
N PRO A 492 -26.48 -13.96 25.78
CA PRO A 492 -26.42 -15.41 25.63
C PRO A 492 -27.85 -15.97 25.63
N PRO A 493 -28.15 -16.98 24.80
CA PRO A 493 -29.49 -17.57 24.76
C PRO A 493 -29.89 -17.99 26.18
N PRO A 494 -31.16 -17.77 26.58
CA PRO A 494 -31.62 -18.09 27.91
C PRO A 494 -31.30 -19.56 28.18
N ARG A 495 -30.53 -19.83 29.25
CA ARG A 495 -30.28 -21.19 29.72
C ARG A 495 -31.64 -21.87 29.87
N MET A 496 -31.94 -22.85 29.03
CA MET A 496 -33.12 -23.68 29.21
C MET A 496 -33.04 -24.28 30.60
N ARG A 497 -33.90 -23.81 31.51
CA ARG A 497 -34.10 -24.47 32.81
C ARG A 497 -34.59 -25.86 32.47
N GLY A 498 -33.77 -26.86 32.79
CA GLY A 498 -34.08 -28.26 32.58
C GLY A 498 -35.51 -28.55 33.02
N GLY A 499 -36.28 -29.11 32.10
CA GLY A 499 -37.65 -29.51 32.33
C GLY A 499 -37.72 -30.39 33.57
N MET A 500 -38.46 -29.91 34.57
CA MET A 500 -38.81 -30.67 35.75
C MET A 500 -39.67 -31.85 35.26
N MET A 501 -39.07 -33.04 35.18
CA MET A 501 -39.77 -34.30 34.95
C MET A 501 -40.86 -34.43 36.02
N ARG A 502 -42.12 -34.21 35.63
CA ARG A 502 -43.27 -34.66 36.43
C ARG A 502 -43.32 -36.18 36.32
N ARG A 503 -42.85 -36.87 37.36
CA ARG A 503 -43.15 -38.29 37.58
C ARG A 503 -44.67 -38.41 37.80
N ARG A 504 -45.32 -39.20 36.94
CA ARG A 504 -46.63 -39.79 37.23
C ARG A 504 -46.42 -41.13 37.92
#